data_AF-A0A4Q0M7M6-F1
#
_entry.id   AF-A0A4Q0M7M6-F1
#
_cell.length_a   1.000
_cell.length_b   1.000
_cell.length_c   1.000
_cell.angle_alpha   90.00
_cell.angle_beta   90.00
_cell.angle_gamma   90.00
#
_symmetry.space_group_name_H-M   'P 1'
#
loop_
_entity.id
_entity.type
_entity.pdbx_description
1 polymer ?
#
loop_
_entity_poly.entity_id
_entity_poly.type
_entity_poly.pdbx_seq_one_letter_code
_entity_poly.pdbx_strand_id
1 'polypeptide(L)' 'MNTLLFLNIGASELLIVALLPLILMIFCLVDVLRSDFKDRSIKPLWCLVIILAPFFGSLIYLLVGRNQKIRYHG' A
#
# COMPACT_ATOMS: atom_id res chain seq x y z
N MET A 1 7.53 -24.83 -21.48
CA MET A 1 7.65 -23.35 -21.45
C MET A 1 6.57 -22.80 -22.37
N ASN A 2 5.39 -22.44 -21.84
CA ASN A 2 4.30 -21.65 -22.50
C ASN A 2 2.98 -21.65 -21.68
N THR A 3 3.04 -21.63 -20.34
CA THR A 3 1.83 -21.55 -19.50
C THR A 3 1.11 -20.20 -19.58
N LEU A 4 1.73 -19.18 -20.18
CA LEU A 4 1.18 -17.83 -20.33
C LEU A 4 0.25 -17.67 -21.56
N LEU A 5 0.34 -18.57 -22.56
CA LEU A 5 -0.46 -18.46 -23.80
C LEU A 5 -1.93 -18.86 -23.65
N PHE A 6 -2.30 -19.62 -22.60
CA PHE A 6 -3.67 -20.11 -22.38
C PHE A 6 -4.65 -19.00 -21.93
N LEU A 7 -4.17 -17.97 -21.23
CA LEU A 7 -5.03 -16.91 -20.69
C LEU A 7 -5.30 -15.75 -21.66
N ASN A 8 -4.66 -15.72 -22.84
CA ASN A 8 -4.66 -14.57 -23.76
C ASN A 8 -4.22 -13.23 -23.10
N ILE A 9 -3.63 -13.28 -21.90
CA ILE A 9 -3.16 -12.12 -21.16
C ILE A 9 -1.86 -11.66 -21.82
N GLY A 10 -1.91 -10.51 -22.49
CA GLY A 10 -0.76 -9.85 -23.07
C GLY A 10 0.18 -9.25 -22.02
N ALA A 11 1.38 -8.84 -22.45
CA ALA A 11 2.32 -8.12 -21.59
C ALA A 11 1.71 -6.83 -21.01
N SER A 12 0.75 -6.24 -21.71
CA SER A 12 0.00 -5.04 -21.34
C SER A 12 -0.78 -5.22 -20.04
N GLU A 13 -1.49 -6.34 -19.87
CA GLU A 13 -2.28 -6.62 -18.67
C GLU A 13 -1.40 -6.93 -17.46
N LEU A 14 -0.28 -7.62 -17.66
CA LEU A 14 0.72 -7.84 -16.61
C LEU A 14 1.32 -6.53 -16.10
N LEU A 15 1.56 -5.56 -16.99
CA LEU A 15 2.02 -4.23 -16.60
C LEU A 15 0.99 -3.51 -15.73
N ILE A 16 -0.30 -3.60 -16.04
CA ILE A 16 -1.36 -2.97 -15.25
C ILE A 16 -1.44 -3.59 -13.85
N VAL A 17 -1.40 -4.92 -13.76
CA VAL A 17 -1.43 -5.65 -12.48
C VAL A 17 -0.20 -5.36 -11.63
N ALA A 18 0.96 -5.11 -12.24
CA ALA A 18 2.19 -4.74 -11.52
C ALA A 18 2.25 -3.25 -11.16
N LEU A 19 1.67 -2.37 -11.96
CA LEU A 19 1.75 -0.92 -11.77
C LEU A 19 0.76 -0.41 -10.71
N LEU A 20 -0.44 -0.99 -10.66
CA LEU A 20 -1.47 -0.64 -9.70
C LEU A 20 -1.03 -0.77 -8.22
N PRO A 21 -0.41 -1.89 -7.76
CA PRO A 21 0.08 -2.00 -6.40
C PRO A 21 1.24 -1.03 -6.11
N LEU A 22 2.04 -0.69 -7.12
CA LEU A 22 3.16 0.25 -6.98
C LEU A 22 2.64 1.67 -6.74
N ILE A 23 1.65 2.12 -7.51
CA ILE A 23 1.00 3.42 -7.31
C ILE A 23 0.34 3.48 -5.92
N LEU A 24 -0.34 2.41 -5.53
CA LEU A 24 -1.03 2.31 -4.24
C LEU A 24 -0.05 2.34 -3.06
N MET A 25 1.10 1.67 -3.20
CA MET A 25 2.20 1.73 -2.23
C MET A 25 2.72 3.15 -2.05
N ILE A 26 3.06 3.85 -3.15
CA ILE A 26 3.56 5.24 -3.08
C ILE A 26 2.52 6.15 -2.43
N PHE A 27 1.25 6.02 -2.83
CA PHE A 27 0.16 6.79 -2.25
C PHE A 27 0.05 6.58 -0.74
N CYS A 28 0.10 5.32 -0.27
CA CYS A 28 0.06 5.01 1.16
C CYS A 28 1.29 5.54 1.90
N LEU A 29 2.47 5.48 1.29
CA LEU A 29 3.70 6.00 1.89
C LEU A 29 3.61 7.52 2.10
N VAL A 30 3.13 8.25 1.08
CA VAL A 30 2.89 9.70 1.16
C VAL A 30 1.84 10.01 2.23
N ASP A 31 0.75 9.24 2.27
CA ASP A 31 -0.30 9.41 3.27
C ASP A 31 0.21 9.16 4.71
N VAL A 32 1.06 8.15 4.94
CA VAL A 32 1.73 7.91 6.22
C VAL A 32 2.64 9.08 6.59
N LEU A 33 3.48 9.53 5.66
CA LEU A 33 4.42 10.62 5.92
C LEU A 33 3.71 11.93 6.22
N ARG A 34 2.57 12.20 5.56
CA ARG A 34 1.76 13.39 5.78
C ARG A 34 0.85 13.30 7.00
N SER A 35 0.51 12.10 7.46
CA SER A 35 -0.39 11.92 8.60
C SER A 35 0.33 12.14 9.92
N ASP A 36 -0.38 12.80 10.85
CA ASP A 36 -0.03 12.84 12.26
C ASP A 36 -0.68 11.65 12.97
N PHE A 37 0.18 10.76 13.45
CA PHE A 37 -0.21 9.63 14.28
C PHE A 37 -0.16 10.03 15.74
N LYS A 38 -1.07 9.45 16.53
CA LYS A 38 -1.14 9.70 17.98
C LYS A 38 0.17 9.33 18.69
N ASP A 39 0.85 8.30 18.17
CA ASP A 39 2.13 7.82 18.68
C ASP A 39 3.21 7.92 17.59
N ARG A 40 4.36 8.50 17.96
CA ARG A 40 5.47 8.73 17.03
C ARG A 40 6.15 7.44 16.57
N SER A 41 6.06 6.37 17.35
CA SER A 41 6.63 5.05 17.07
C SER A 41 5.80 4.26 16.05
N ILE A 42 4.51 4.57 15.94
CA ILE A 42 3.58 3.91 15.00
C ILE A 42 3.86 4.33 13.55
N LYS A 43 4.31 5.58 13.33
CA LYS A 43 4.60 6.12 11.99
C LYS A 43 5.67 5.30 11.24
N PRO A 44 6.87 5.03 11.80
CA PRO A 44 7.87 4.20 11.12
C PRO A 44 7.45 2.73 11.00
N LEU A 45 6.65 2.20 11.93
CA LEU A 45 6.10 0.84 11.84
C LEU A 45 5.25 0.67 10.57
N TRP A 46 4.36 1.63 10.28
CA TRP A 46 3.56 1.60 9.06
C TRP A 46 4.40 1.74 7.80
N CYS A 47 5.41 2.62 7.80
CA CYS A 47 6.36 2.69 6.70
C CYS A 47 7.03 1.34 6.45
N LEU A 48 7.49 0.65 7.50
CA LEU A 48 8.15 -0.65 7.39
C LEU A 48 7.20 -1.72 6.82
N VAL A 49 5.95 -1.77 7.30
CA VAL A 49 4.93 -2.71 6.80
C VAL A 49 4.61 -2.46 5.33
N ILE A 50 4.47 -1.21 4.90
CA ILE A 50 4.20 -0.86 3.49
C ILE A 50 5.43 -1.19 2.62
N ILE A 51 6.65 -1.00 3.11
CA ILE A 51 7.88 -1.33 2.36
C ILE A 51 8.08 -2.84 2.23
N LEU A 52 7.88 -3.60 3.31
CA LEU A 52 8.04 -5.06 3.32
C LEU A 52 6.92 -5.77 2.54
N ALA A 53 5.70 -5.21 2.57
CA ALA A 53 4.54 -5.74 1.88
C ALA A 53 3.84 -4.62 1.11
N PRO A 54 4.28 -4.26 -0.11
CA PRO A 54 3.70 -3.13 -0.85
C PRO A 54 2.22 -3.30 -1.18
N PHE A 55 1.77 -4.53 -1.49
CA PHE A 55 0.37 -4.81 -1.75
C PHE A 55 -0.44 -5.03 -0.47
N PHE A 56 -0.06 -6.01 0.34
CA PHE A 56 -0.82 -6.34 1.57
C PHE A 56 -0.65 -5.30 2.66
N GLY A 57 0.54 -4.73 2.83
CA GLY A 57 0.84 -3.71 3.84
C GLY A 57 0.16 -2.38 3.57
N SER A 58 0.03 -1.97 2.30
CA SER A 58 -0.79 -0.80 1.95
C SER A 58 -2.29 -1.05 2.20
N LEU A 59 -2.78 -2.26 1.91
CA LEU A 59 -4.17 -2.63 2.21
C LEU A 59 -4.45 -2.63 3.72
N ILE A 60 -3.57 -3.23 4.53
CA ILE A 60 -3.68 -3.25 5.99
C ILE A 60 -3.58 -1.83 6.56
N TYR A 61 -2.72 -0.98 5.99
CA TYR A 61 -2.62 0.43 6.36
C TYR A 61 -3.93 1.19 6.11
N LEU A 62 -4.55 0.99 4.95
CA LEU A 62 -5.82 1.66 4.61
C LEU A 62 -6.97 1.25 5.54
N LEU A 63 -7.00 -0.01 5.96
CA LEU A 63 -8.03 -0.57 6.85
C LEU A 63 -7.79 -0.21 8.32
N VAL A 64 -6.58 -0.41 8.82
CA VAL A 64 -6.25 -0.31 10.25
C VAL A 64 -5.47 0.97 10.57
N GLY A 65 -4.44 1.27 9.78
CA GLY A 65 -3.55 2.42 10.01
C GLY A 65 -4.25 3.77 10.00
N ARG A 66 -5.30 3.92 9.18
CA ARG A 66 -6.11 5.15 9.16
C ARG A 66 -6.86 5.42 10.47
N ASN A 67 -7.20 4.40 11.24
CA ASN A 67 -7.87 4.56 12.53
C ASN A 67 -6.92 5.00 13.65
N GLN A 68 -5.61 4.83 13.46
CA GLN A 68 -4.57 5.21 14.43
C GLN A 68 -4.10 6.67 14.26
N LYS A 69 -4.60 7.36 13.23
CA LYS A 69 -4.39 8.80 13.03
C LYS A 69 -5.11 9.58 14.12
N ILE A 70 -4.58 10.76 14.46
CA ILE A 70 -5.22 11.63 15.46
C ILE A 70 -6.61 12.01 14.95
N ARG A 71 -7.66 11.47 15.57
CA ARG A 71 -9.03 11.94 15.39
C ARG A 71 -9.25 13.13 16.32
N TYR A 72 -9.29 14.33 15.75
CA TYR A 72 -9.83 15.49 16.46
C TYR A 72 -11.32 15.23 16.70
N HIS A 73 -11.67 14.66 17.85
CA HIS A 73 -13.03 14.72 18.39
C HIS A 73 -13.22 16.15 18.91
N GLY A 74 -13.84 16.99 18.09
CA GLY A 74 -14.50 18.21 18.55
C GLY A 74 -15.92 17.89 19.00
#